data_AF-A0A6J5CPH8-F1
#
_entry.id   AF-A0A6J5CPH8-F1
#
_cell.length_a   1.000
_cell.length_b   1.000
_cell.length_c   1.000
_cell.angle_alpha   90.00
_cell.angle_beta   90.00
_cell.angle_gamma   90.00
#
_symmetry.space_group_name_H-M   'P 1'
#
loop_
_entity.id
_entity.type
_entity.pdbx_description
1 polymer ?
#
loop_
_entity_poly.entity_id
_entity_poly.type
_entity_poly.pdbx_seq_one_letter_code
_entity_poly.pdbx_strand_id
1 'polypeptide(L)'
;MKLRGEPYVLWRAVDEHGVELDVLLQKHRDKAAAKRFFRKMLRSYPVPRRIVTDQLRNYPAAKAEVPELAGVKHVFVKASARVNNRAENSHQPTRRRERQMQGFHDPQRTQRFLSCFARSVSTSRCTGTG
;
A
#
# COMPACT_ATOMS: atom_id res chain seq x y z
N MET A 1 -5.84 -8.00 8.23
CA MET A 1 -5.39 -9.41 8.16
C MET A 1 -5.20 -9.90 9.58
N LYS A 2 -5.35 -11.20 9.86
CA LYS A 2 -5.00 -11.76 11.17
C LYS A 2 -3.74 -12.60 11.03
N LEU A 3 -2.76 -12.42 11.92
CA LEU A 3 -1.56 -13.24 12.00
C LEU A 3 -1.50 -13.84 13.40
N ARG A 4 -1.52 -15.18 13.52
CA ARG A 4 -1.61 -15.90 14.80
C ARG A 4 -2.75 -15.39 15.71
N GLY A 5 -3.91 -15.09 15.13
CA GLY A 5 -5.07 -14.56 15.87
C GLY A 5 -5.04 -13.05 16.11
N GLU A 6 -3.88 -12.40 15.98
CA GLU A 6 -3.74 -10.96 16.20
C GLU A 6 -4.13 -10.14 14.96
N PRO A 7 -4.89 -9.04 15.10
CA PRO A 7 -5.22 -8.17 13.99
C PRO A 7 -4.02 -7.34 13.53
N TYR A 8 -3.82 -7.28 12.22
CA TYR A 8 -2.85 -6.41 11.55
C TYR A 8 -3.51 -5.56 10.48
N VAL A 9 -3.02 -4.33 10.38
CA VAL A 9 -3.37 -3.31 9.40
C VAL A 9 -2.42 -3.38 8.22
N LEU A 10 -2.98 -3.29 7.03
CA LEU A 10 -2.24 -3.36 5.79
C LEU A 10 -2.34 -2.02 5.07
N TRP A 11 -1.22 -1.32 5.00
CA TRP A 11 -1.05 -0.06 4.30
C TRP A 11 -0.62 -0.37 2.88
N ARG A 12 -1.26 0.24 1.89
CA ARG A 12 -0.99 -0.06 0.49
C ARG A 12 -1.03 1.21 -0.35
N ALA A 13 -0.21 1.19 -1.40
CA ALA A 13 -0.11 2.24 -2.39
C ALA A 13 -0.46 1.60 -3.72
N VAL A 14 -1.41 2.21 -4.42
CA VAL A 14 -1.87 1.75 -5.72
C VAL A 14 -1.82 2.95 -6.66
N ASP A 15 -1.36 2.73 -7.88
CA ASP A 15 -1.32 3.78 -8.89
C ASP A 15 -2.69 4.03 -9.54
N GLU A 16 -2.72 4.93 -10.52
CA GLU A 16 -3.90 5.23 -11.31
C GLU A 16 -4.30 4.13 -12.31
N HIS A 17 -3.51 3.06 -12.43
CA HIS A 17 -3.80 1.86 -13.23
C HIS A 17 -4.24 0.68 -12.36
N GLY A 18 -4.21 0.81 -11.03
CA GLY A 18 -4.66 -0.23 -10.11
C GLY A 18 -3.56 -1.21 -9.76
N VAL A 19 -2.34 -0.89 -10.17
CA VAL A 19 -1.15 -1.67 -9.87
C VAL A 19 -0.73 -1.34 -8.44
N GLU A 20 -0.59 -2.39 -7.63
CA GLU A 20 -0.08 -2.26 -6.27
C GLU A 20 1.41 -1.92 -6.33
N LEU A 21 1.76 -0.70 -5.94
CA LEU A 21 3.14 -0.21 -5.93
C LEU A 21 3.88 -0.72 -4.70
N ASP A 22 3.23 -0.65 -3.54
CA ASP A 22 3.87 -1.01 -2.28
C ASP A 22 2.85 -1.39 -1.20
N VAL A 23 3.32 -2.16 -0.23
CA VAL A 23 2.53 -2.69 0.87
C VAL A 23 3.35 -2.73 2.16
N LEU A 24 2.71 -2.35 3.26
CA LEU A 24 3.30 -2.36 4.58
C LEU A 24 2.34 -2.92 5.61
N LEU A 25 2.80 -3.94 6.31
CA LEU A 25 2.10 -4.57 7.42
C LEU A 25 2.48 -3.89 8.74
N GLN A 26 1.47 -3.48 9.52
CA GLN A 26 1.63 -2.84 10.83
C GLN A 26 0.57 -3.37 11.80
N LYS A 27 0.87 -3.37 13.10
CA LYS A 27 -0.11 -3.74 14.14
C LYS A 27 -1.22 -2.69 14.26
N HIS A 28 -0.88 -1.42 14.15
CA HIS A 28 -1.79 -0.30 14.39
C HIS A 28 -1.95 0.60 13.17
N ARG A 29 -3.10 1.29 13.11
CA ARG A 29 -3.42 2.27 12.08
C ARG A 29 -3.16 3.69 12.61
N ASP A 30 -1.91 4.02 12.90
CA ASP A 30 -1.51 5.29 13.51
C ASP A 30 -0.71 6.21 12.57
N LYS A 31 -0.37 7.41 13.06
CA LYS A 31 0.44 8.41 12.35
C LYS A 31 1.85 7.88 12.04
N ALA A 32 2.46 7.13 12.95
CA ALA A 32 3.82 6.63 12.77
C ALA A 32 3.90 5.59 11.65
N ALA A 33 2.92 4.70 11.59
CA ALA A 33 2.73 3.73 10.52
C ALA A 33 2.50 4.40 9.16
N ALA A 34 1.64 5.45 9.10
CA ALA A 34 1.44 6.25 7.89
C ALA A 34 2.74 6.90 7.40
N LYS A 35 3.48 7.55 8.30
CA LYS A 35 4.75 8.21 7.99
C LYS A 35 5.79 7.22 7.49
N ARG A 36 5.90 6.06 8.17
CA ARG A 36 6.78 4.97 7.75
C ARG A 36 6.41 4.47 6.35
N PHE A 37 5.12 4.37 6.06
CA PHE A 37 4.65 3.95 4.75
C PHE A 37 5.01 4.95 3.65
N PHE A 38 4.79 6.25 3.87
CA PHE A 38 5.18 7.29 2.92
C PHE A 38 6.69 7.28 2.64
N ARG A 39 7.52 7.21 3.68
CA ARG A 39 8.98 7.11 3.51
C ARG A 39 9.42 5.86 2.78
N LYS A 40 8.75 4.72 3.01
CA LYS A 40 9.03 3.47 2.30
C LYS A 40 8.75 3.64 0.80
N MET A 41 7.58 4.19 0.46
CA MET A 41 7.19 4.41 -0.93
C MET A 41 8.19 5.33 -1.65
N LEU A 42 8.54 6.46 -1.03
CA LEU A 42 9.46 7.45 -1.62
C LEU A 42 10.90 6.96 -1.83
N ARG A 43 11.30 5.84 -1.19
CA ARG A 43 12.59 5.21 -1.48
C ARG A 43 12.63 4.46 -2.81
N SER A 44 11.46 4.01 -3.29
CA SER A 44 11.36 3.14 -4.47
C SER A 44 10.62 3.79 -5.64
N TYR A 45 9.85 4.85 -5.36
CA TYR A 45 8.99 5.52 -6.32
C TYR A 45 9.20 7.04 -6.29
N PRO A 46 9.00 7.72 -7.43
CA PRO A 46 9.04 9.17 -7.48
C PRO A 46 7.94 9.79 -6.61
N VAL A 47 8.13 11.05 -6.22
CA VAL A 47 7.13 11.82 -5.49
C VAL A 47 5.83 11.89 -6.30
N PRO A 48 4.69 11.43 -5.77
CA PRO A 48 3.43 11.47 -6.51
C PRO A 48 2.90 12.90 -6.62
N ARG A 49 2.25 13.23 -7.74
CA ARG A 49 1.59 14.55 -7.91
C ARG A 49 0.38 14.73 -6.99
N ARG A 50 -0.30 13.63 -6.66
CA ARG A 50 -1.49 13.61 -5.81
C ARG A 50 -1.50 12.36 -4.94
N ILE A 51 -1.84 12.52 -3.66
CA ILE A 51 -2.13 11.44 -2.74
C ILE A 51 -3.64 11.43 -2.48
N VAL A 52 -4.25 10.26 -2.62
CA VAL A 52 -5.66 10.02 -2.34
C VAL A 52 -5.76 9.04 -1.17
N THR A 53 -6.39 9.45 -0.07
CA THR A 53 -6.61 8.58 1.09
C THR A 53 -8.04 8.71 1.59
N ASP A 54 -8.46 7.78 2.44
CA ASP A 54 -9.68 7.96 3.22
C ASP A 54 -9.53 9.13 4.21
N GLN A 55 -10.63 9.48 4.88
CA GLN A 55 -10.75 10.65 5.75
C GLN A 55 -10.08 10.48 7.13
N LEU A 56 -9.15 9.54 7.30
CA LEU A 56 -8.45 9.40 8.57
C LEU A 56 -7.45 10.54 8.80
N ARG A 57 -7.55 11.16 9.98
CA ARG A 57 -6.69 12.28 10.42
C ARG A 57 -5.19 11.94 10.50
N ASN A 58 -4.85 10.65 10.54
CA ASN A 58 -3.46 10.19 10.64
C ASN A 58 -2.65 10.44 9.35
N TYR A 59 -3.30 10.45 8.17
CA TYR A 59 -2.64 10.69 6.89
C TYR A 59 -2.13 12.12 6.70
N PRO A 60 -2.94 13.18 6.87
CA PRO A 60 -2.46 14.54 6.69
C PRO A 60 -1.39 14.91 7.72
N ALA A 61 -1.53 14.45 8.97
CA ALA A 61 -0.53 14.66 10.02
C ALA A 61 0.81 13.96 9.68
N ALA A 62 0.76 12.74 9.15
CA ALA A 62 1.97 12.04 8.71
C ALA A 62 2.60 12.67 7.47
N LYS A 63 1.78 13.12 6.51
CA LYS A 63 2.24 13.81 5.29
C LYS A 63 2.99 15.10 5.63
N ALA A 64 2.50 15.87 6.59
CA ALA A 64 3.13 17.12 7.03
C ALA A 64 4.56 16.91 7.57
N GLU A 65 4.88 15.72 8.07
CA GLU A 65 6.21 15.37 8.58
C GLU A 65 7.14 14.73 7.52
N VAL A 66 6.73 14.72 6.25
CA VAL A 66 7.51 14.20 5.12
C VAL A 66 7.77 15.36 4.14
N PRO A 67 8.96 15.98 4.18
CA PRO A 67 9.27 17.17 3.39
C PRO A 67 9.03 17.01 1.89
N GLU A 68 9.34 15.84 1.34
CA GLU A 68 9.15 15.49 -0.07
C GLU A 68 7.67 15.54 -0.50
N LEU A 69 6.74 15.43 0.46
CA LEU A 69 5.30 15.50 0.22
C LEU A 69 4.70 16.87 0.50
N ALA A 70 5.49 17.88 0.87
CA ALA A 70 4.98 19.21 1.24
C ALA A 70 4.11 19.82 0.11
N GLY A 71 4.61 19.77 -1.13
CA GLY A 71 3.90 20.29 -2.32
C GLY A 71 2.86 19.34 -2.93
N VAL A 72 2.70 18.13 -2.40
CA VAL A 72 1.82 17.12 -2.99
C VAL A 72 0.37 17.41 -2.63
N LYS A 73 -0.52 17.41 -3.63
CA LYS A 73 -1.96 17.60 -3.41
C LYS A 73 -2.51 16.40 -2.65
N HIS A 74 -3.13 16.63 -1.49
CA HIS A 74 -3.84 15.58 -0.74
C HIS A 74 -5.34 15.70 -0.96
N VAL A 75 -5.96 14.65 -1.48
CA VAL A 75 -7.41 14.56 -1.67
C VAL A 75 -7.98 13.50 -0.74
N PHE A 76 -8.97 13.88 0.04
CA PHE A 76 -9.75 12.93 0.82
C PHE A 76 -10.89 12.38 -0.02
N VAL A 77 -11.05 11.05 -0.01
CA VAL A 77 -12.22 10.39 -0.59
C VAL A 77 -13.04 9.75 0.52
N LYS A 78 -14.37 9.77 0.37
CA LYS A 78 -15.24 8.95 1.22
C LYS A 78 -14.84 7.48 1.01
N ALA A 79 -14.82 6.68 2.08
CA ALA A 79 -14.36 5.29 2.03
C ALA A 79 -15.08 4.42 0.98
N SER A 80 -16.30 4.82 0.56
CA SER A 80 -17.11 4.19 -0.49
C SER A 80 -16.78 4.63 -1.93
N ALA A 81 -15.80 5.51 -2.13
CA ALA A 81 -15.43 6.00 -3.46
C ALA A 81 -14.67 4.94 -4.27
N ARG A 82 -14.94 4.87 -5.58
CA ARG A 82 -14.32 3.94 -6.56
C ARG A 82 -12.79 3.81 -6.45
N VAL A 83 -12.07 4.86 -6.05
CA VAL A 83 -10.61 4.84 -5.90
C VAL A 83 -10.17 3.98 -4.71
N ASN A 84 -10.91 4.03 -3.61
CA ASN A 84 -10.68 3.14 -2.47
C ASN A 84 -11.10 1.71 -2.81
N ASN A 85 -12.21 1.53 -3.56
CA ASN A 85 -12.57 0.21 -4.08
C ASN A 85 -11.49 -0.37 -5.00
N ARG A 86 -10.72 0.45 -5.73
CA ARG A 86 -9.60 -0.04 -6.55
C ARG A 86 -8.45 -0.52 -5.68
N ALA A 87 -8.08 0.28 -4.66
CA ALA A 87 -7.14 -0.17 -3.65
C ALA A 87 -7.64 -1.49 -3.08
N GLU A 88 -8.89 -1.55 -2.60
CA GLU A 88 -9.51 -2.76 -2.04
C GLU A 88 -9.55 -3.96 -2.99
N ASN A 89 -9.87 -3.74 -4.28
CA ASN A 89 -10.01 -4.79 -5.29
C ASN A 89 -8.66 -5.34 -5.76
N SER A 90 -7.59 -4.54 -5.74
CA SER A 90 -6.22 -5.01 -6.02
C SER A 90 -5.78 -6.16 -5.10
N HIS A 91 -6.51 -6.39 -4.00
CA HIS A 91 -6.18 -7.40 -2.99
C HIS A 91 -6.74 -8.80 -3.29
N GLN A 92 -7.64 -8.96 -4.27
CA GLN A 92 -8.25 -10.26 -4.56
C GLN A 92 -7.20 -11.35 -4.89
N PRO A 93 -6.15 -11.08 -5.69
CA PRO A 93 -5.11 -12.07 -5.96
C PRO A 93 -4.30 -12.45 -4.71
N THR A 94 -3.91 -11.45 -3.91
CA THR A 94 -3.12 -11.66 -2.70
C THR A 94 -3.90 -12.40 -1.63
N ARG A 95 -5.19 -12.08 -1.42
CA ARG A 95 -6.07 -12.82 -0.49
C ARG A 95 -6.34 -14.25 -0.94
N ARG A 96 -6.51 -14.49 -2.25
CA ARG A 96 -6.69 -15.85 -2.78
C ARG A 96 -5.48 -16.72 -2.46
N ARG A 97 -4.27 -16.19 -2.63
CA ARG A 97 -3.02 -16.91 -2.32
C ARG A 97 -2.78 -17.09 -0.82
N GLU A 98 -3.06 -16.08 0.00
CA GLU A 98 -3.04 -16.21 1.46
C GLU A 98 -3.93 -17.37 1.95
N ARG A 99 -5.16 -17.45 1.41
CA ARG A 99 -6.10 -18.54 1.73
C ARG A 99 -5.60 -19.91 1.30
N GLN A 100 -4.94 -20.00 0.14
CA GLN A 100 -4.36 -21.26 -0.35
C GLN A 100 -3.17 -21.74 0.50
N MET A 101 -2.43 -20.83 1.14
CA MET A 101 -1.24 -21.18 1.94
C MET A 101 -1.53 -21.35 3.45
N GLN A 102 -2.79 -21.55 3.85
CA GLN A 102 -3.20 -21.73 5.26
C GLN A 102 -2.85 -20.54 6.21
N GLY A 103 -2.65 -19.34 5.65
CA GLY A 103 -2.42 -18.12 6.40
C GLY A 103 -0.96 -17.93 6.84
N PHE A 104 -0.54 -16.67 6.99
CA PHE A 104 0.81 -16.35 7.42
C PHE A 104 0.95 -16.39 8.94
N HIS A 105 2.06 -16.96 9.43
CA HIS A 105 2.33 -17.09 10.86
C HIS A 105 3.37 -16.08 11.38
N ASP A 106 4.14 -15.43 10.52
CA ASP A 106 5.23 -14.53 10.91
C ASP A 106 5.13 -13.18 10.18
N PRO A 107 5.07 -12.04 10.88
CA PRO A 107 4.94 -10.73 10.25
C PRO A 107 6.07 -10.37 9.28
N GLN A 108 7.31 -10.78 9.55
CA GLN A 108 8.44 -10.47 8.67
C GLN A 108 8.39 -11.27 7.37
N ARG A 109 8.12 -12.58 7.45
CA ARG A 109 7.87 -13.44 6.29
C ARG A 109 6.67 -12.94 5.50
N THR A 110 5.60 -12.53 6.19
CA THR A 110 4.42 -11.94 5.55
C THR A 110 4.76 -10.65 4.82
N GLN A 111 5.49 -9.74 5.45
CA GLN A 111 5.93 -8.50 4.81
C GLN A 111 6.82 -8.78 3.60
N ARG A 112 7.76 -9.72 3.70
CA ARG A 112 8.63 -10.12 2.57
C ARG A 112 7.79 -10.68 1.42
N PHE A 113 6.89 -11.62 1.73
CA PHE A 113 5.93 -12.16 0.77
C PHE A 113 5.18 -11.03 0.07
N LEU A 114 4.47 -10.18 0.83
CA LEU A 114 3.68 -9.07 0.30
C LEU A 114 4.52 -8.10 -0.54
N SER A 115 5.75 -7.79 -0.12
CA SER A 115 6.67 -6.92 -0.87
C SER A 115 7.08 -7.54 -2.21
N CYS A 116 7.30 -8.85 -2.26
CA CYS A 116 7.55 -9.57 -3.51
C CYS A 116 6.35 -9.49 -4.46
N PHE A 117 5.11 -9.62 -3.95
CA PHE A 117 3.92 -9.61 -4.82
C PHE A 117 3.50 -8.22 -5.28
N ALA A 118 3.65 -7.17 -4.45
CA ALA A 118 3.50 -5.79 -4.91
C ALA A 118 4.48 -5.49 -6.08
N ARG A 119 5.70 -6.05 -6.02
CA ARG A 119 6.69 -5.89 -7.09
C ARG A 119 6.45 -6.77 -8.32
N SER A 120 5.66 -7.84 -8.21
CA SER A 120 5.52 -8.87 -9.26
C SER A 120 4.36 -8.66 -10.24
N VAL A 121 3.78 -7.46 -10.31
CA VAL A 121 2.91 -7.04 -11.44
C VAL A 121 3.65 -6.06 -12.35
N SER A 122 4.91 -6.39 -12.65
CA SER A 122 5.66 -5.85 -13.78
C SER A 122 6.46 -7.00 -14.38
N THR A 123 5.76 -7.85 -15.12
CA THR A 123 6.39 -8.70 -16.13
C THR A 123 5.71 -8.45 -17.46
N SER A 124 5.63 -7.17 -17.86
CA SER A 124 5.59 -6.84 -19.28
C SER A 124 7.05 -6.84 -19.74
N ARG A 125 7.40 -7.93 -20.41
CA ARG A 125 8.62 -8.10 -21.19
C ARG A 125 8.92 -6.82 -21.96
N CYS A 126 10.12 -6.28 -21.79
CA CYS A 126 10.74 -5.47 -22.83
C CYS A 126 10.90 -6.37 -24.07
N THR A 127 10.18 -6.08 -25.13
CA THR A 127 10.53 -6.50 -26.48
C THR A 127 10.76 -5.23 -27.28
N GLY A 128 12.03 -4.89 -27.49
CA GLY A 128 12.40 -3.91 -28.50
C GLY A 128 12.34 -4.58 -29.86
N THR A 129 11.72 -3.92 -30.83
CA THR A 129 12.12 -3.94 -32.25
C THR A 129 11.35 -2.81 -32.95
N GLY A 130 12.06 -2.03 -33.76
CA GLY A 130 11.54 -0.92 -34.57
C GLY A 130 12.53 0.22 -34.62
#